data_AF-A0A9W6X8X5-F1
#
_entry.id   AF-A0A9W6X8X5-F1
#
_cell.length_a   1.000
_cell.length_b   1.000
_cell.length_c   1.000
_cell.angle_alpha   90.00
_cell.angle_beta   90.00
_cell.angle_gamma   90.00
#
_symmetry.space_group_name_H-M   'P 1'
#
loop_
_entity.id
_entity.type
_entity.pdbx_description
1 polymer ?
#
loop_
_entity_poly.entity_id
_entity_poly.type
_entity_poly.pdbx_seq_one_letter_code
_entity_poly.pdbx_strand_id
1 'polypeptide(L)'
;MLPNEEDRVSIDAVQSGHATPDPTSKFTPTVGWDSTKNYELIANMRDRFTGPVLDLENHYEGAHDSFSLSRQIWNASQVRTGLYHGAYGGATGFTYGANSVWQMYEPRSALLRDSDYYAPQINQIASGSWREDIYFEGATQIQYVTKPLQNLTTATLEQLEPARELLASPTNHTDKSVNTYEGTRYISVLASKTRDRYYVYTGHGDSFALELDNGSGARVGASRWFSPRDGQYTDSSAVSVPESGNGTRIDFTPPSGGTVDDDWLLVLEF
;
A
#
# COMPACT_ATOMS: atom_id res chain seq x y z
N MET A 1 -13.38 0.14 36.38
CA MET A 1 -12.46 -0.12 35.27
C MET A 1 -13.07 -1.28 34.50
N LEU A 2 -13.42 -1.11 33.22
CA LEU A 2 -14.05 -2.21 32.47
C LEU A 2 -13.00 -3.32 32.24
N PRO A 3 -13.39 -4.60 32.23
CA PRO A 3 -12.44 -5.69 32.44
C PRO A 3 -11.40 -5.87 31.34
N ASN A 4 -11.68 -5.46 30.09
CA ASN A 4 -10.74 -5.54 28.96
C ASN A 4 -10.77 -4.22 28.16
N GLU A 5 -9.61 -3.63 27.88
CA GLU A 5 -9.50 -2.40 27.07
C GLU A 5 -9.84 -2.65 25.60
N GLU A 6 -9.65 -3.87 25.10
CA GLU A 6 -9.97 -4.30 23.73
C GLU A 6 -11.47 -4.17 23.40
N ASP A 7 -12.35 -4.27 24.40
CA ASP A 7 -13.80 -4.13 24.22
C ASP A 7 -14.24 -2.66 23.99
N ARG A 8 -13.31 -1.69 24.07
CA ARG A 8 -13.60 -0.25 23.87
C ARG A 8 -13.16 0.28 22.51
N VAL A 9 -12.35 -0.47 21.77
CA VAL A 9 -11.77 -0.05 20.50
C VAL A 9 -12.44 -0.85 19.39
N SER A 10 -13.13 -0.17 18.48
CA SER A 10 -13.78 -0.82 17.33
C SER A 10 -12.87 -1.00 16.12
N ILE A 11 -11.79 -0.20 16.04
CA ILE A 11 -10.82 -0.18 14.94
C ILE A 11 -9.46 0.20 15.53
N ASP A 12 -8.44 -0.61 15.29
CA ASP A 12 -7.05 -0.24 15.55
C ASP A 12 -6.51 0.59 14.40
N ALA A 13 -5.67 1.56 14.71
CA ALA A 13 -5.16 2.51 13.73
C ALA A 13 -3.65 2.68 13.87
N VAL A 14 -2.96 2.66 12.74
CA VAL A 14 -1.52 2.93 12.68
C VAL A 14 -1.25 4.30 12.06
N GLN A 15 -0.37 5.06 12.69
CA GLN A 15 0.40 6.12 12.04
C GLN A 15 1.69 5.49 11.53
N SER A 16 1.76 5.23 10.23
CA SER A 16 2.91 4.57 9.60
C SER A 16 3.95 5.56 9.08
N GLY A 17 3.53 6.78 8.72
CA GLY A 17 4.42 7.86 8.30
C GLY A 17 5.26 8.44 9.45
N HIS A 18 6.25 9.31 9.22
CA HIS A 18 6.72 9.84 7.93
C HIS A 18 8.24 9.70 7.78
N ALA A 19 8.87 8.93 8.65
CA ALA A 19 10.32 8.82 8.78
C ALA A 19 10.82 7.44 8.39
N THR A 20 11.81 7.38 7.51
CA THR A 20 12.69 6.20 7.45
C THR A 20 13.48 6.11 8.78
N PRO A 21 14.06 4.94 9.12
CA PRO A 21 14.81 4.77 10.37
C PRO A 21 15.83 5.90 10.56
N ASP A 22 15.98 6.37 11.81
CA ASP A 22 16.56 7.68 12.19
C ASP A 22 15.65 8.88 11.93
N PRO A 23 14.53 9.03 12.65
CA PRO A 23 13.76 10.28 12.61
C PRO A 23 14.62 11.45 13.12
N THR A 24 14.51 12.60 12.44
CA THR A 24 15.08 13.89 12.89
C THR A 24 14.29 14.51 14.05
N SER A 25 13.15 13.90 14.39
CA SER A 25 12.27 14.38 15.46
C SER A 25 12.96 14.25 16.83
N LYS A 26 12.60 15.15 17.75
CA LYS A 26 13.01 15.06 19.17
C LYS A 26 12.22 14.01 19.96
N PHE A 27 11.23 13.39 19.33
CA PHE A 27 10.43 12.32 19.91
C PHE A 27 11.12 10.98 19.65
N THR A 28 11.44 10.26 20.72
CA THR A 28 11.92 8.88 20.63
C THR A 28 10.72 7.97 20.84
N PRO A 29 10.24 7.27 19.79
CA PRO A 29 9.17 6.32 19.98
C PRO A 29 9.66 5.16 20.85
N THR A 30 8.73 4.54 21.57
CA THR A 30 9.04 3.35 22.38
C THR A 30 9.63 2.22 21.54
N VAL A 31 9.21 2.12 20.28
CA VAL A 31 9.76 1.24 19.25
C VAL A 31 9.97 2.07 18.00
N GLY A 32 11.21 2.12 17.48
CA GLY A 32 11.47 2.75 16.18
C GLY A 32 10.83 1.95 15.05
N TRP A 33 10.49 2.61 13.95
CA TRP A 33 9.98 1.93 12.76
C TRP A 33 10.53 2.54 11.48
N ASP A 34 10.41 1.78 10.40
CA ASP A 34 10.65 2.25 9.03
C ASP A 34 9.28 2.53 8.39
N SER A 35 8.98 3.79 8.10
CA SER A 35 7.69 4.17 7.50
C SER A 35 7.46 3.58 6.11
N THR A 36 8.51 3.17 5.39
CA THR A 36 8.37 2.47 4.10
C THR A 36 7.88 1.03 4.27
N LYS A 37 7.84 0.53 5.51
CA LYS A 37 7.42 -0.82 5.89
C LYS A 37 6.10 -0.83 6.66
N ASN A 38 5.15 0.04 6.28
CA ASN A 38 3.85 0.15 6.93
C ASN A 38 3.10 -1.20 7.03
N TYR A 39 3.29 -2.09 6.05
CA TYR A 39 2.75 -3.45 6.06
C TYR A 39 3.21 -4.30 7.26
N GLU A 40 4.41 -4.07 7.83
CA GLU A 40 4.88 -4.77 9.04
C GLU A 40 4.10 -4.31 10.27
N LEU A 41 3.82 -3.01 10.37
CA LEU A 41 3.02 -2.44 11.46
C LEU A 41 1.58 -2.96 11.41
N ILE A 42 0.99 -2.99 10.22
CA ILE A 42 -0.36 -3.50 9.99
C ILE A 42 -0.44 -4.98 10.34
N ALA A 43 0.50 -5.80 9.88
CA ALA A 43 0.56 -7.22 10.25
C ALA A 43 0.70 -7.41 11.76
N ASN A 44 1.60 -6.64 12.40
CA ASN A 44 1.83 -6.71 13.84
C ASN A 44 0.59 -6.36 14.67
N MET A 45 -0.19 -5.36 14.25
CA MET A 45 -1.46 -4.99 14.88
C MET A 45 -2.52 -6.06 14.64
N ARG A 46 -2.66 -6.59 13.42
CA ARG A 46 -3.61 -7.67 13.12
C ARG A 46 -3.35 -8.95 13.90
N ASP A 47 -2.10 -9.25 14.23
CA ASP A 47 -1.75 -10.40 15.09
C ASP A 47 -2.17 -10.22 16.55
N ARG A 48 -2.44 -8.97 16.98
CA ARG A 48 -2.76 -8.61 18.37
C ARG A 48 -4.20 -8.13 18.55
N PHE A 49 -4.86 -7.72 17.49
CA PHE A 49 -6.21 -7.17 17.50
C PHE A 49 -7.11 -7.97 16.57
N THR A 50 -8.23 -8.46 17.11
CA THR A 50 -9.19 -9.29 16.35
C THR A 50 -10.13 -8.46 15.47
N GLY A 51 -10.19 -7.14 15.67
CA GLY A 51 -10.95 -6.22 14.84
C GLY A 51 -10.17 -5.68 13.64
N PRO A 52 -10.76 -4.75 12.88
CA PRO A 52 -10.13 -4.14 11.72
C PRO A 52 -8.95 -3.24 12.10
N VAL A 53 -7.93 -3.22 11.25
CA VAL A 53 -6.77 -2.32 11.35
C VAL A 53 -6.76 -1.35 10.19
N LEU A 54 -6.65 -0.05 10.47
CA LEU A 54 -6.63 1.05 9.50
C LEU A 54 -5.23 1.66 9.42
N ASP A 55 -4.70 1.88 8.21
CA ASP A 55 -3.54 2.76 8.02
C ASP A 55 -4.00 4.22 8.06
N LEU A 56 -4.03 4.79 9.26
CA LEU A 56 -4.67 6.08 9.54
C LEU A 56 -3.81 7.27 9.11
N GLU A 57 -2.50 7.15 9.13
CA GLU A 57 -1.60 8.26 8.82
C GLU A 57 -0.31 7.75 8.18
N ASN A 58 -0.35 7.56 6.86
CA ASN A 58 0.80 7.23 6.02
C ASN A 58 1.62 8.50 5.69
N HIS A 59 2.62 8.39 4.82
CA HIS A 59 3.37 9.50 4.26
C HIS A 59 2.44 10.60 3.72
N TYR A 60 2.77 11.84 4.05
CA TYR A 60 2.12 13.00 3.45
C TYR A 60 2.79 13.34 2.13
N GLU A 61 2.02 13.36 1.05
CA GLU A 61 2.53 13.85 -0.23
C GLU A 61 3.01 15.31 -0.09
N GLY A 62 4.18 15.62 -0.65
CA GLY A 62 4.81 16.93 -0.51
C GLY A 62 5.54 17.16 0.82
N ALA A 63 5.48 16.24 1.79
CA ALA A 63 6.34 16.31 2.98
C ALA A 63 7.73 15.74 2.68
N HIS A 64 8.76 16.31 3.32
CA HIS A 64 10.06 15.66 3.36
C HIS A 64 10.03 14.40 4.26
N ASP A 65 10.84 13.40 3.95
CA ASP A 65 11.13 12.28 4.87
C ASP A 65 11.59 12.83 6.22
N SER A 66 10.89 12.40 7.28
CA SER A 66 11.05 12.88 8.65
C SER A 66 10.92 14.41 8.77
N PHE A 67 10.23 15.05 7.83
CA PHE A 67 10.15 16.50 7.71
C PHE A 67 11.53 17.17 7.65
N SER A 68 12.54 16.52 7.06
CA SER A 68 13.91 17.04 6.99
C SER A 68 14.23 17.56 5.59
N LEU A 69 14.59 18.85 5.47
CA LEU A 69 14.96 19.48 4.19
C LEU A 69 16.14 18.80 3.47
N SER A 70 16.97 18.04 4.19
CA SER A 70 18.08 17.27 3.62
C SER A 70 17.69 15.93 3.01
N ARG A 71 16.43 15.50 3.20
CA ARG A 71 15.90 14.23 2.69
C ARG A 71 14.92 14.47 1.56
N GLN A 72 14.58 13.40 0.84
CA GLN A 72 13.63 13.46 -0.27
C GLN A 72 12.24 13.94 0.16
N ILE A 73 11.46 14.40 -0.81
CA ILE A 73 10.02 14.66 -0.66
C ILE A 73 9.26 13.39 -1.05
N TRP A 74 8.26 13.03 -0.26
CA TRP A 74 7.32 11.96 -0.58
C TRP A 74 6.45 12.37 -1.77
N ASN A 75 6.62 11.67 -2.90
CA ASN A 75 5.84 11.89 -4.12
C ASN A 75 4.60 10.97 -4.20
N ALA A 76 3.78 11.16 -5.23
CA ALA A 76 2.59 10.36 -5.50
C ALA A 76 2.87 8.84 -5.48
N SER A 77 3.94 8.40 -6.14
CA SER A 77 4.31 6.98 -6.22
C SER A 77 4.69 6.39 -4.87
N GLN A 78 5.50 7.09 -4.07
CA GLN A 78 5.89 6.61 -2.75
C GLN A 78 4.69 6.49 -1.80
N VAL A 79 3.81 7.49 -1.80
CA VAL A 79 2.57 7.47 -1.00
C VAL A 79 1.67 6.34 -1.49
N ARG A 80 1.41 6.24 -2.79
CA ARG A 80 0.58 5.19 -3.40
C ARG A 80 1.10 3.80 -3.04
N THR A 81 2.40 3.56 -3.15
CA THR A 81 3.02 2.26 -2.80
C THR A 81 2.77 1.86 -1.35
N GLY A 82 2.90 2.78 -0.40
CA GLY A 82 2.53 2.52 0.99
C GLY A 82 1.06 2.12 1.13
N LEU A 83 0.14 2.87 0.51
CA LEU A 83 -1.30 2.61 0.61
C LEU A 83 -1.71 1.26 0.00
N TYR A 84 -1.15 0.89 -1.15
CA TYR A 84 -1.37 -0.44 -1.73
C TYR A 84 -0.77 -1.54 -0.85
N HIS A 85 0.43 -1.35 -0.30
CA HIS A 85 1.00 -2.33 0.62
C HIS A 85 0.14 -2.53 1.87
N GLY A 86 -0.45 -1.47 2.39
CA GLY A 86 -1.36 -1.55 3.53
C GLY A 86 -2.66 -2.28 3.19
N ALA A 87 -3.36 -1.84 2.13
CA ALA A 87 -4.64 -2.42 1.72
C ALA A 87 -4.50 -3.90 1.31
N TYR A 88 -3.55 -4.21 0.42
CA TYR A 88 -3.29 -5.59 -0.03
C TYR A 88 -2.39 -6.38 0.94
N GLY A 89 -2.00 -5.77 2.06
CA GLY A 89 -1.43 -6.40 3.24
C GLY A 89 -2.45 -6.68 4.35
N GLY A 90 -3.73 -6.35 4.13
CA GLY A 90 -4.84 -6.72 5.02
C GLY A 90 -5.41 -5.60 5.89
N ALA A 91 -5.03 -4.34 5.68
CA ALA A 91 -5.71 -3.22 6.32
C ALA A 91 -7.15 -3.08 5.80
N THR A 92 -8.08 -2.67 6.65
CA THR A 92 -9.49 -2.46 6.28
C THR A 92 -9.69 -1.21 5.39
N GLY A 93 -8.66 -0.38 5.27
CA GLY A 93 -8.69 0.88 4.56
C GLY A 93 -7.44 1.70 4.87
N PHE A 94 -7.46 2.94 4.43
CA PHE A 94 -6.37 3.88 4.65
C PHE A 94 -6.87 5.33 4.62
N THR A 95 -6.04 6.25 5.08
CA THR A 95 -6.22 7.69 4.88
C THR A 95 -5.07 8.25 4.04
N TYR A 96 -5.39 9.14 3.12
CA TYR A 96 -4.40 9.94 2.38
C TYR A 96 -4.21 11.29 3.06
N GLY A 97 -2.98 11.78 3.07
CA GLY A 97 -2.67 13.14 3.48
C GLY A 97 -1.66 13.81 2.56
N ALA A 98 -1.75 15.13 2.48
CA ALA A 98 -0.78 15.98 1.82
C ALA A 98 -0.34 17.06 2.81
N ASN A 99 0.96 17.38 2.81
CA ASN A 99 1.56 18.16 3.90
C ASN A 99 0.94 19.56 4.04
N SER A 100 0.71 20.24 2.92
CA SER A 100 0.06 21.56 2.89
C SER A 100 -1.43 21.48 3.21
N VAL A 101 -2.12 20.42 2.76
CA VAL A 101 -3.58 20.28 2.88
C VAL A 101 -4.02 20.12 4.32
N TRP A 102 -3.42 19.22 5.09
CA TRP A 102 -3.82 19.04 6.49
C TRP A 102 -3.54 20.29 7.34
N GLN A 103 -2.52 21.06 6.97
CA GLN A 103 -2.18 22.34 7.60
C GLN A 103 -3.12 23.47 7.15
N MET A 104 -3.84 23.30 6.02
CA MET A 104 -4.49 24.41 5.29
C MET A 104 -3.48 25.52 4.96
N TYR A 105 -2.27 25.16 4.56
CA TYR A 105 -1.18 26.10 4.31
C TYR A 105 -1.37 26.90 3.04
N GLU A 106 -1.16 28.20 3.11
CA GLU A 106 -1.25 29.14 2.00
C GLU A 106 -0.06 30.12 2.08
N PRO A 107 0.64 30.41 0.97
CA PRO A 107 1.69 31.43 0.99
C PRO A 107 1.07 32.79 1.27
N ARG A 108 1.82 33.66 1.95
CA ARG A 108 1.32 35.00 2.35
C ARG A 108 0.74 35.80 1.19
N SER A 109 1.30 35.65 0.00
CA SER A 109 0.84 36.32 -1.23
C SER A 109 -0.56 35.89 -1.71
N ALA A 110 -1.06 34.73 -1.29
CA ALA A 110 -2.37 34.20 -1.66
C ALA A 110 -3.42 34.36 -0.53
N LEU A 111 -3.07 35.04 0.56
CA LEU A 111 -3.98 35.38 1.64
C LEU A 111 -4.63 36.74 1.42
N LEU A 112 -5.90 36.86 1.81
CA LEU A 112 -6.63 38.12 1.76
C LEU A 112 -6.17 39.11 2.83
N ARG A 113 -5.72 38.60 3.98
CA ARG A 113 -5.31 39.40 5.15
C ARG A 113 -4.01 38.86 5.71
N ASP A 114 -3.10 39.76 6.04
CA ASP A 114 -1.83 39.42 6.70
C ASP A 114 -2.02 38.75 8.06
N SER A 115 -3.14 39.01 8.76
CA SER A 115 -3.45 38.38 10.05
C SER A 115 -3.72 36.88 9.95
N ASP A 116 -4.03 36.37 8.76
CA ASP A 116 -4.30 34.95 8.53
C ASP A 116 -3.00 34.16 8.28
N TYR A 117 -1.87 34.85 8.11
CA TYR A 117 -0.59 34.23 7.84
C TYR A 117 0.01 33.58 9.09
N TYR A 118 0.49 32.35 8.91
CA TYR A 118 1.40 31.70 9.84
C TYR A 118 2.64 31.19 9.09
N ALA A 119 3.78 31.18 9.79
CA ALA A 119 5.04 30.71 9.20
C ALA A 119 4.95 29.21 8.87
N PRO A 120 5.56 28.74 7.76
CA PRO A 120 5.61 27.32 7.42
C PRO A 120 6.07 26.49 8.62
N GLN A 121 5.29 25.50 9.01
CA GLN A 121 5.66 24.53 10.04
C GLN A 121 6.26 23.29 9.39
N ILE A 122 6.98 22.48 10.18
CA ILE A 122 7.49 21.15 9.78
C ILE A 122 8.13 21.11 8.37
N ASN A 123 8.90 22.15 8.04
CA ASN A 123 9.57 22.30 6.74
C ASN A 123 8.63 22.24 5.52
N GLN A 124 7.39 22.73 5.67
CA GLN A 124 6.49 23.01 4.55
C GLN A 124 7.14 23.96 3.55
N ILE A 125 6.94 23.69 2.26
CA ILE A 125 7.39 24.54 1.16
C ILE A 125 6.63 25.87 1.24
N ALA A 126 7.35 26.98 1.44
CA ALA A 126 6.78 28.31 1.67
C ALA A 126 6.00 28.89 0.48
N SER A 127 6.15 28.31 -0.70
CA SER A 127 5.38 28.65 -1.90
C SER A 127 4.21 27.70 -2.17
N GLY A 128 4.08 26.59 -1.44
CA GLY A 128 3.01 25.61 -1.64
C GLY A 128 1.66 26.12 -1.16
N SER A 129 0.56 25.63 -1.74
CA SER A 129 -0.80 26.05 -1.42
C SER A 129 -1.71 24.84 -1.29
N TRP A 130 -2.44 24.73 -0.16
CA TRP A 130 -3.40 23.64 0.04
C TRP A 130 -4.49 23.61 -1.04
N ARG A 131 -4.83 24.77 -1.63
CA ARG A 131 -5.85 24.88 -2.68
C ARG A 131 -5.39 24.29 -4.00
N GLU A 132 -4.09 24.32 -4.25
CA GLU A 132 -3.46 23.69 -5.42
C GLU A 132 -3.17 22.21 -5.11
N ASP A 133 -2.57 21.96 -3.96
CA ASP A 133 -2.08 20.64 -3.54
C ASP A 133 -3.22 19.65 -3.19
N ILE A 134 -4.46 20.11 -3.00
CA ILE A 134 -5.63 19.21 -2.95
C ILE A 134 -5.82 18.42 -4.27
N TYR A 135 -5.19 18.89 -5.36
CA TYR A 135 -5.14 18.23 -6.66
C TYR A 135 -3.79 17.58 -6.95
N PHE A 136 -2.98 17.31 -5.92
CA PHE A 136 -1.79 16.49 -6.09
C PHE A 136 -2.09 15.19 -6.82
N GLU A 137 -1.09 14.71 -7.57
CA GLU A 137 -1.24 13.50 -8.38
C GLU A 137 -1.69 12.32 -7.53
N GLY A 138 -1.08 12.10 -6.35
CA GLY A 138 -1.49 11.04 -5.44
C GLY A 138 -2.93 11.20 -4.97
N ALA A 139 -3.38 12.41 -4.63
CA ALA A 139 -4.78 12.69 -4.26
C ALA A 139 -5.79 12.22 -5.32
N THR A 140 -5.44 12.34 -6.61
CA THR A 140 -6.29 11.87 -7.72
C THR A 140 -6.20 10.36 -7.96
N GLN A 141 -5.12 9.70 -7.53
CA GLN A 141 -4.85 8.29 -7.76
C GLN A 141 -5.36 7.38 -6.64
N ILE A 142 -5.38 7.85 -5.39
CA ILE A 142 -5.71 7.00 -4.23
C ILE A 142 -7.11 6.38 -4.28
N GLN A 143 -8.05 6.97 -5.01
CA GLN A 143 -9.36 6.38 -5.27
C GLN A 143 -9.27 5.00 -5.96
N TYR A 144 -8.19 4.73 -6.69
CA TYR A 144 -8.00 3.49 -7.44
C TYR A 144 -7.54 2.33 -6.57
N VAL A 145 -7.00 2.57 -5.37
CA VAL A 145 -6.48 1.51 -4.47
C VAL A 145 -7.55 0.46 -4.19
N THR A 146 -8.79 0.88 -3.97
CA THR A 146 -9.92 -0.01 -3.64
C THR A 146 -10.76 -0.41 -4.85
N LYS A 147 -10.52 0.17 -6.04
CA LYS A 147 -11.32 -0.09 -7.25
C LYS A 147 -11.43 -1.58 -7.62
N PRO A 148 -10.37 -2.40 -7.50
CA PRO A 148 -10.45 -3.85 -7.73
C PRO A 148 -11.33 -4.62 -6.74
N LEU A 149 -11.67 -4.01 -5.60
CA LEU A 149 -12.45 -4.61 -4.51
C LEU A 149 -13.90 -4.08 -4.45
N GLN A 150 -14.19 -2.92 -5.05
CA GLN A 150 -15.46 -2.19 -4.91
C GLN A 150 -16.71 -2.96 -5.38
N ASN A 151 -16.56 -3.89 -6.34
CA ASN A 151 -17.70 -4.66 -6.87
C ASN A 151 -17.90 -6.01 -6.17
N LEU A 152 -17.14 -6.30 -5.12
CA LEU A 152 -17.26 -7.53 -4.35
C LEU A 152 -18.36 -7.40 -3.29
N THR A 153 -19.05 -8.51 -3.03
CA THR A 153 -19.99 -8.56 -1.90
C THR A 153 -19.24 -8.55 -0.58
N THR A 154 -19.89 -8.11 0.52
CA THR A 154 -19.32 -8.19 1.87
C THR A 154 -18.85 -9.62 2.20
N ALA A 155 -19.64 -10.63 1.85
CA ALA A 155 -19.28 -12.03 2.07
C ALA A 155 -17.98 -12.42 1.35
N THR A 156 -17.74 -11.89 0.14
CA THR A 156 -16.49 -12.12 -0.61
C THR A 156 -15.32 -11.38 0.03
N LEU A 157 -15.52 -10.11 0.44
CA LEU A 157 -14.49 -9.30 1.08
C LEU A 157 -14.02 -9.95 2.40
N GLU A 158 -14.94 -10.51 3.19
CA GLU A 158 -14.63 -11.21 4.46
C GLU A 158 -13.88 -12.54 4.27
N GLN A 159 -13.77 -13.05 3.04
CA GLN A 159 -12.93 -14.21 2.72
C GLN A 159 -11.49 -13.83 2.36
N LEU A 160 -11.18 -12.53 2.18
CA LEU A 160 -9.83 -12.10 1.82
C LEU A 160 -8.90 -12.09 3.03
N GLU A 161 -7.68 -12.59 2.84
CA GLU A 161 -6.63 -12.61 3.85
C GLU A 161 -5.26 -12.36 3.21
N PRO A 162 -4.30 -11.75 3.94
CA PRO A 162 -2.92 -11.69 3.48
C PRO A 162 -2.37 -13.10 3.30
N ALA A 163 -1.71 -13.34 2.16
CA ALA A 163 -1.30 -14.66 1.73
C ALA A 163 0.11 -14.65 1.12
N ARG A 164 1.03 -13.89 1.74
CA ARG A 164 2.38 -13.69 1.21
C ARG A 164 3.22 -14.98 1.18
N GLU A 165 2.83 -15.99 1.95
CA GLU A 165 3.41 -17.34 1.90
C GLU A 165 3.29 -18.01 0.51
N LEU A 166 2.34 -17.56 -0.33
CA LEU A 166 2.15 -18.06 -1.69
C LEU A 166 3.15 -17.46 -2.70
N LEU A 167 3.86 -16.40 -2.32
CA LEU A 167 4.82 -15.69 -3.16
C LEU A 167 6.12 -16.48 -3.29
N ALA A 168 6.59 -16.65 -4.52
CA ALA A 168 7.90 -17.20 -4.82
C ALA A 168 8.64 -16.37 -5.86
N SER A 169 9.94 -16.59 -6.00
CA SER A 169 10.71 -15.99 -7.09
C SER A 169 10.36 -16.64 -8.43
N PRO A 170 10.38 -15.89 -9.55
CA PRO A 170 10.12 -16.44 -10.88
C PRO A 170 11.03 -17.62 -11.24
N THR A 171 10.60 -18.44 -12.20
CA THR A 171 11.43 -19.50 -12.76
C THR A 171 12.74 -18.92 -13.31
N ASN A 172 13.87 -19.55 -12.99
CA ASN A 172 15.22 -19.10 -13.36
C ASN A 172 15.64 -17.75 -12.75
N HIS A 173 14.97 -17.25 -11.71
CA HIS A 173 15.42 -16.08 -10.97
C HIS A 173 16.76 -16.34 -10.28
N THR A 174 17.77 -15.52 -10.57
CA THR A 174 19.15 -15.68 -10.08
C THR A 174 19.59 -14.61 -9.09
N ASP A 175 18.79 -13.56 -8.91
CA ASP A 175 19.03 -12.51 -7.92
C ASP A 175 18.48 -12.94 -6.54
N LYS A 176 18.60 -12.06 -5.54
CA LYS A 176 18.00 -12.27 -4.22
C LYS A 176 16.51 -12.58 -4.35
N SER A 177 16.02 -13.50 -3.51
CA SER A 177 14.63 -13.93 -3.53
C SER A 177 13.68 -12.74 -3.35
N VAL A 178 12.59 -12.71 -4.14
CA VAL A 178 11.57 -11.65 -4.05
C VAL A 178 10.92 -11.59 -2.65
N ASN A 179 10.93 -12.69 -1.89
CA ASN A 179 10.46 -12.72 -0.50
C ASN A 179 11.33 -11.86 0.44
N THR A 180 12.56 -11.53 0.04
CA THR A 180 13.47 -10.65 0.79
C THR A 180 13.30 -9.18 0.42
N TYR A 181 12.44 -8.84 -0.54
CA TYR A 181 12.17 -7.45 -0.87
C TYR A 181 11.39 -6.78 0.26
N GLU A 182 11.75 -5.53 0.52
CA GLU A 182 11.29 -4.72 1.65
C GLU A 182 11.11 -3.26 1.23
N GLY A 183 10.51 -2.46 2.11
CA GLY A 183 10.22 -1.05 1.84
C GLY A 183 9.29 -0.92 0.64
N THR A 184 9.56 0.05 -0.23
CA THR A 184 8.73 0.27 -1.44
C THR A 184 8.83 -0.85 -2.48
N ARG A 185 9.84 -1.73 -2.40
CA ARG A 185 10.00 -2.88 -3.31
C ARG A 185 9.32 -4.15 -2.80
N TYR A 186 8.69 -4.11 -1.63
CA TYR A 186 7.93 -5.22 -1.09
C TYR A 186 6.87 -5.71 -2.09
N ILE A 187 6.43 -6.97 -1.94
CA ILE A 187 5.33 -7.53 -2.73
C ILE A 187 4.25 -8.00 -1.76
N SER A 188 3.08 -7.35 -1.84
CA SER A 188 1.90 -7.69 -1.04
C SER A 188 1.05 -8.70 -1.78
N VAL A 189 0.51 -9.67 -1.04
CA VAL A 189 -0.41 -10.68 -1.57
C VAL A 189 -1.65 -10.71 -0.67
N LEU A 190 -2.80 -10.45 -1.28
CA LEU A 190 -4.12 -10.65 -0.68
C LEU A 190 -4.85 -11.70 -1.50
N ALA A 191 -5.39 -12.73 -0.85
CA ALA A 191 -6.10 -13.80 -1.55
C ALA A 191 -7.33 -14.23 -0.77
N SER A 192 -8.32 -14.81 -1.46
CA SER A 192 -9.43 -15.46 -0.78
C SER A 192 -8.98 -16.74 -0.08
N LYS A 193 -9.64 -17.12 1.02
CA LYS A 193 -9.41 -18.40 1.74
C LYS A 193 -9.59 -19.63 0.86
N THR A 194 -10.54 -19.57 -0.08
CA THR A 194 -10.79 -20.61 -1.09
C THR A 194 -9.75 -20.63 -2.21
N ARG A 195 -8.85 -19.63 -2.23
CA ARG A 195 -7.80 -19.46 -3.22
C ARG A 195 -8.37 -19.35 -4.64
N ASP A 196 -9.54 -18.73 -4.80
CA ASP A 196 -10.18 -18.45 -6.10
C ASP A 196 -9.93 -17.01 -6.59
N ARG A 197 -9.43 -16.14 -5.72
CA ARG A 197 -9.14 -14.73 -6.02
C ARG A 197 -7.81 -14.35 -5.42
N TYR A 198 -7.00 -13.64 -6.20
CA TYR A 198 -5.68 -13.18 -5.79
C TYR A 198 -5.48 -11.75 -6.28
N TYR A 199 -4.86 -10.97 -5.40
CA TYR A 199 -4.44 -9.61 -5.64
C TYR A 199 -2.97 -9.51 -5.23
N VAL A 200 -2.07 -9.29 -6.18
CA VAL A 200 -0.63 -9.20 -5.92
C VAL A 200 -0.13 -7.84 -6.34
N TYR A 201 0.27 -7.02 -5.37
CA TYR A 201 0.81 -5.69 -5.62
C TYR A 201 2.33 -5.72 -5.58
N THR A 202 2.96 -5.23 -6.64
CA THR A 202 4.41 -5.06 -6.77
C THR A 202 4.71 -3.57 -6.96
N GLY A 203 5.42 -2.98 -5.98
CA GLY A 203 5.66 -1.53 -5.96
C GLY A 203 6.68 -1.06 -6.99
N HIS A 204 7.50 -1.95 -7.55
CA HIS A 204 8.52 -1.63 -8.55
C HIS A 204 8.35 -2.41 -9.86
N GLY A 205 7.21 -3.08 -10.05
CA GLY A 205 6.97 -3.88 -11.25
C GLY A 205 7.85 -5.12 -11.36
N ASP A 206 8.37 -5.61 -10.23
CA ASP A 206 9.12 -6.86 -10.18
C ASP A 206 8.23 -8.05 -10.56
N SER A 207 8.76 -8.93 -11.41
CA SER A 207 8.17 -10.24 -11.69
C SER A 207 8.17 -11.13 -10.45
N PHE A 208 7.15 -11.98 -10.33
CA PHE A 208 7.02 -12.94 -9.25
C PHE A 208 6.41 -14.24 -9.74
N ALA A 209 6.54 -15.29 -8.93
CA ALA A 209 5.77 -16.52 -9.08
C ALA A 209 4.72 -16.61 -7.97
N LEU A 210 3.57 -17.21 -8.29
CA LEU A 210 2.50 -17.45 -7.33
C LEU A 210 2.13 -18.93 -7.28
N GLU A 211 2.03 -19.49 -6.08
CA GLU A 211 1.53 -20.85 -5.86
C GLU A 211 -0.01 -20.84 -5.95
N LEU A 212 -0.54 -21.52 -6.98
CA LEU A 212 -1.96 -21.44 -7.37
C LEU A 212 -2.74 -22.73 -7.19
N ASP A 213 -2.04 -23.81 -6.86
CA ASP A 213 -2.67 -25.07 -6.49
C ASP A 213 -3.30 -24.96 -5.09
N ASN A 214 -4.58 -25.30 -5.01
CA ASN A 214 -5.35 -25.33 -3.77
C ASN A 214 -5.93 -26.72 -3.49
N GLY A 215 -5.52 -27.75 -4.25
CA GLY A 215 -6.00 -29.11 -4.13
C GLY A 215 -7.38 -29.38 -4.75
N SER A 216 -7.98 -28.41 -5.47
CA SER A 216 -9.28 -28.61 -6.15
C SER A 216 -9.18 -29.33 -7.51
N GLY A 217 -7.97 -29.76 -7.90
CA GLY A 217 -7.72 -30.34 -9.22
C GLY A 217 -7.56 -29.27 -10.31
N ALA A 218 -7.69 -29.70 -11.57
CA ALA A 218 -7.49 -28.78 -12.71
C ALA A 218 -8.50 -27.64 -12.71
N ARG A 219 -8.01 -26.42 -12.96
CA ARG A 219 -8.87 -25.22 -13.08
C ARG A 219 -8.25 -24.18 -14.00
N VAL A 220 -9.11 -23.33 -14.55
CA VAL A 220 -8.72 -22.24 -15.46
C VAL A 220 -9.28 -20.95 -14.92
N GLY A 221 -8.40 -19.97 -14.72
CA GLY A 221 -8.74 -18.62 -14.31
C GLY A 221 -8.35 -17.58 -15.35
N ALA A 222 -8.62 -16.33 -15.04
CA ALA A 222 -8.21 -15.17 -15.82
C ALA A 222 -7.37 -14.22 -14.95
N SER A 223 -6.19 -13.86 -15.43
CA SER A 223 -5.40 -12.77 -14.88
C SER A 223 -5.56 -11.50 -15.68
N ARG A 224 -5.41 -10.35 -15.01
CA ARG A 224 -5.34 -9.02 -15.60
C ARG A 224 -4.43 -8.12 -14.77
N TRP A 225 -3.72 -7.22 -15.43
CA TRP A 225 -2.95 -6.18 -14.76
C TRP A 225 -3.83 -4.96 -14.53
N PHE A 226 -3.73 -4.37 -13.35
CA PHE A 226 -4.38 -3.13 -12.98
C PHE A 226 -3.31 -2.08 -12.70
N SER A 227 -3.43 -0.92 -13.36
CA SER A 227 -2.53 0.20 -13.22
C SER A 227 -2.98 1.11 -12.07
N PRO A 228 -2.18 1.24 -11.00
CA PRO A 228 -2.49 2.12 -9.86
C PRO A 228 -2.55 3.60 -10.21
N ARG A 229 -1.91 4.01 -11.32
CA ARG A 229 -1.75 5.40 -11.75
C ARG A 229 -3.00 5.99 -12.41
N ASP A 230 -3.79 5.17 -13.08
CA ASP A 230 -4.95 5.59 -13.87
C ASP A 230 -6.20 4.72 -13.65
N GLY A 231 -6.08 3.68 -12.84
CA GLY A 231 -7.15 2.76 -12.51
C GLY A 231 -7.62 1.92 -13.69
N GLN A 232 -6.81 1.76 -14.74
CA GLN A 232 -7.15 0.96 -15.91
C GLN A 232 -6.68 -0.49 -15.77
N TYR A 233 -7.39 -1.39 -16.42
CA TYR A 233 -6.97 -2.77 -16.59
C TYR A 233 -6.30 -2.94 -17.95
N THR A 234 -5.19 -3.68 -18.01
CA THR A 234 -4.54 -4.14 -19.24
C THR A 234 -4.40 -5.65 -19.20
N ASP A 235 -4.19 -6.23 -20.39
CA ASP A 235 -3.74 -7.62 -20.61
C ASP A 235 -4.57 -8.68 -19.86
N SER A 236 -5.53 -9.31 -20.53
CA SER A 236 -6.16 -10.52 -19.98
C SER A 236 -5.45 -11.76 -20.47
N SER A 237 -5.06 -12.66 -19.56
CA SER A 237 -4.44 -13.94 -19.89
C SER A 237 -5.16 -15.07 -19.18
N ALA A 238 -5.34 -16.20 -19.86
CA ALA A 238 -5.83 -17.41 -19.24
C ALA A 238 -4.73 -18.05 -18.38
N VAL A 239 -5.08 -18.49 -17.18
CA VAL A 239 -4.18 -19.13 -16.23
C VAL A 239 -4.69 -20.53 -15.94
N SER A 240 -3.93 -21.56 -16.34
CA SER A 240 -4.32 -22.95 -16.17
C SER A 240 -3.50 -23.61 -15.07
N VAL A 241 -4.18 -24.18 -14.07
CA VAL A 241 -3.59 -25.06 -13.06
C VAL A 241 -3.90 -26.50 -13.46
N PRO A 242 -2.89 -27.36 -13.71
CA PRO A 242 -3.09 -28.74 -14.14
C PRO A 242 -3.46 -29.67 -12.96
N GLU A 243 -4.08 -30.81 -13.27
CA GLU A 243 -4.57 -31.77 -12.26
C GLU A 243 -3.46 -32.47 -11.47
N SER A 244 -2.29 -32.70 -12.07
CA SER A 244 -1.11 -33.28 -11.41
C SER A 244 -0.24 -32.22 -10.72
N GLY A 245 -0.78 -31.03 -10.51
CA GLY A 245 -0.05 -29.81 -10.26
C GLY A 245 0.30 -29.54 -8.80
N ASN A 246 0.56 -30.54 -7.96
CA ASN A 246 0.94 -30.34 -6.56
C ASN A 246 1.99 -29.22 -6.43
N GLY A 247 1.59 -28.06 -5.92
CA GLY A 247 2.46 -26.88 -5.80
C GLY A 247 2.75 -26.14 -7.12
N THR A 248 1.80 -26.11 -8.05
CA THR A 248 1.93 -25.39 -9.33
C THR A 248 2.21 -23.92 -9.06
N ARG A 249 3.35 -23.46 -9.58
CA ARG A 249 3.77 -22.07 -9.56
C ARG A 249 3.71 -21.50 -10.95
N ILE A 250 3.12 -20.31 -11.07
CA ILE A 250 3.00 -19.60 -12.33
C ILE A 250 3.70 -18.26 -12.20
N ASP A 251 4.56 -17.96 -13.17
CA ASP A 251 5.29 -16.71 -13.26
C ASP A 251 4.39 -15.62 -13.84
N PHE A 252 4.44 -14.44 -13.23
CA PHE A 252 3.76 -13.24 -13.66
C PHE A 252 4.80 -12.12 -13.84
N THR A 253 4.76 -11.48 -15.02
CA THR A 253 5.61 -10.35 -15.35
C THR A 253 4.73 -9.12 -15.60
N PRO A 254 4.88 -8.05 -14.78
CA PRO A 254 4.16 -6.81 -14.99
C PRO A 254 4.52 -6.14 -16.33
N PRO A 255 3.64 -5.26 -16.86
CA PRO A 255 3.90 -4.57 -18.13
C PRO A 255 5.13 -3.66 -18.13
N SER A 256 5.50 -3.11 -16.97
CA SER A 256 6.75 -2.34 -16.77
C SER A 256 7.33 -2.63 -15.39
N GLY A 257 8.60 -2.26 -15.17
CA GLY A 257 9.28 -2.44 -13.90
C GLY A 257 10.61 -1.69 -13.82
N GLY A 258 11.12 -1.55 -12.60
CA GLY A 258 12.46 -1.01 -12.31
C GLY A 258 12.48 0.08 -11.25
N THR A 259 11.39 0.83 -11.10
CA THR A 259 11.30 1.95 -10.14
C THR A 259 9.96 1.99 -9.43
N VAL A 260 9.84 2.80 -8.37
CA VAL A 260 8.57 3.01 -7.64
C VAL A 260 7.44 3.58 -8.53
N ASP A 261 7.77 4.15 -9.68
CA ASP A 261 6.80 4.66 -10.65
C ASP A 261 6.18 3.54 -11.51
N ASP A 262 6.78 2.35 -11.51
CA ASP A 262 6.40 1.18 -12.30
C ASP A 262 5.57 0.17 -11.50
N ASP A 263 4.73 0.64 -10.58
CA ASP A 263 3.92 -0.24 -9.74
C ASP A 263 2.73 -0.87 -10.48
N TRP A 264 2.38 -2.12 -10.11
CA TRP A 264 1.30 -2.87 -10.73
C TRP A 264 0.56 -3.74 -9.72
N LEU A 265 -0.73 -3.96 -9.96
CA LEU A 265 -1.54 -4.93 -9.24
C LEU A 265 -1.99 -6.04 -10.20
N LEU A 266 -1.60 -7.27 -9.92
CA LEU A 266 -2.22 -8.44 -10.56
C LEU A 266 -3.59 -8.68 -9.93
N VAL A 267 -4.61 -8.86 -10.77
CA VAL A 267 -5.91 -9.40 -10.35
C VAL A 267 -6.11 -10.74 -11.05
N LEU A 268 -6.25 -11.81 -10.28
CA LEU A 268 -6.43 -13.17 -10.79
C LEU A 268 -7.67 -13.80 -10.14
N GLU A 269 -8.54 -14.35 -10.98
CA GLU A 269 -9.80 -14.95 -10.58
C GLU A 269 -9.97 -16.32 -11.26
N PHE A 270 -10.44 -17.33 -10.52
CA PHE A 270 -10.77 -18.67 -10.99
C PHE A 270 -12.28 -18.94 -10.97
#